data_AF-A0A1V4V5X8-F1
#
_entry.id   AF-A0A1V4V5X8-F1
#
_cell.length_a   1.000
_cell.length_b   1.000
_cell.length_c   1.000
_cell.angle_alpha   90.00
_cell.angle_beta   90.00
_cell.angle_gamma   90.00
#
_symmetry.space_group_name_H-M   'P 1'
#
loop_
_entity.id
_entity.type
_entity.pdbx_description
1 polymer ?
#
loop_
_entity_poly.entity_id
_entity_poly.type
_entity_poly.pdbx_seq_one_letter_code
_entity_poly.pdbx_strand_id
1 'polypeptide(L)'
;MSELYQKMIDEAMMAQRADVETVKKKRGQTFQISDTKAYLDVVNKMKAVQNQAQSVIDLHVKSVNAHYETLSSLTKAVRPEDDPFVEHYQTPPILEILGEEDSGFKKSLSDFVAAIPRSEALIGLEVARRYGGFYGPTCVVDFALIPGSTSNIVNRILQTVDIPAHHKQAILAAKSWGMNTSYGFGEVFAKQIEAGKTLSQASEMEVEMIQAIYREPIEAQARLMDEAGHSSFDVRKYMHEYKRRMAPVVRAAMDDGVHYGNIVTVPAYCVGDISHHISQSTFNMCKDDVIMACIEAATEVMQSTLNRAVSSFKNEYQPLSLATGAAACTVERILELDGFNAPMVVDLLTKRFHNFVQLYPTRSAAAELHNCDFMDMIYRGWKIMDRTMRARNGQKTKLVPRVSGFAVDLDPIEANQVLMNPQRYAYPGCAITVRFSALMRLADYPCLLTSEPVTATMMTNIIALHKEVPAAPARTCKDCAAASLMDFRHAYCQYKEAV
;
A
#
# COMPACT_ATOMS: atom_id res chain seq x y z
N MET A 1 13.76 -9.82 -23.62
CA MET A 1 13.92 -8.77 -22.59
C MET A 1 13.15 -7.49 -22.92
N SER A 2 13.40 -6.77 -24.04
CA SER A 2 12.64 -5.54 -24.36
C SER A 2 11.12 -5.76 -24.45
N GLU A 3 10.67 -6.89 -25.01
CA GLU A 3 9.25 -7.25 -25.08
C GLU A 3 8.62 -7.51 -23.70
N LEU A 4 9.38 -8.10 -22.77
CA LEU A 4 8.91 -8.32 -21.40
C LEU A 4 8.75 -6.98 -20.66
N TYR A 5 9.73 -6.09 -20.80
CA TYR A 5 9.65 -4.76 -20.17
C TYR A 5 8.53 -3.91 -20.77
N GLN A 6 8.32 -3.99 -22.08
CA GLN A 6 7.20 -3.31 -22.73
C GLN A 6 5.87 -3.86 -22.21
N LYS A 7 5.71 -5.18 -22.12
CA LYS A 7 4.52 -5.81 -21.52
C LYS A 7 4.28 -5.33 -20.09
N MET A 8 5.31 -5.32 -19.24
CA MET A 8 5.20 -4.86 -17.85
C MET A 8 4.73 -3.41 -17.76
N ILE A 9 5.26 -2.54 -18.63
CA ILE A 9 4.85 -1.14 -18.72
C ILE A 9 3.41 -1.03 -19.21
N ASP A 10 3.06 -1.75 -20.28
CA ASP A 10 1.74 -1.68 -20.90
C ASP A 10 0.66 -2.15 -19.92
N GLU A 11 0.84 -3.31 -19.27
CA GLU A 11 -0.11 -3.82 -18.27
C GLU A 11 -0.30 -2.83 -17.11
N ALA A 12 0.80 -2.35 -16.53
CA ALA A 12 0.76 -1.43 -15.40
C ALA A 12 0.13 -0.07 -15.77
N MET A 13 0.47 0.49 -16.93
CA MET A 13 -0.09 1.77 -17.37
C MET A 13 -1.52 1.64 -17.86
N MET A 14 -1.92 0.50 -18.42
CA MET A 14 -3.33 0.23 -18.74
C MET A 14 -4.18 0.17 -17.46
N ALA A 15 -3.67 -0.45 -16.40
CA ALA A 15 -4.35 -0.48 -15.10
C ALA A 15 -4.52 0.93 -14.52
N GLN A 16 -3.43 1.70 -14.41
CA GLN A 16 -3.49 3.10 -13.95
C GLN A 16 -4.44 3.95 -14.78
N ARG A 17 -4.43 3.82 -16.11
CA ARG A 17 -5.34 4.61 -16.97
C ARG A 17 -6.79 4.17 -16.83
N ALA A 18 -7.07 2.88 -16.63
CA ALA A 18 -8.43 2.43 -16.38
C ALA A 18 -9.02 3.12 -15.15
N ASP A 19 -8.23 3.23 -14.09
CA ASP A 19 -8.61 3.90 -12.84
C ASP A 19 -8.77 5.40 -13.02
N VAL A 20 -7.72 6.08 -13.49
CA VAL A 20 -7.67 7.53 -13.63
C VAL A 20 -8.77 8.05 -14.57
N GLU A 21 -8.99 7.39 -15.71
CA GLU A 21 -10.04 7.81 -16.65
C GLU A 21 -11.45 7.52 -16.11
N THR A 22 -11.63 6.41 -15.38
CA THR A 22 -12.91 6.13 -14.72
C THR A 22 -13.22 7.18 -13.66
N VAL A 23 -12.27 7.46 -12.77
CA VAL A 23 -12.39 8.50 -11.73
C VAL A 23 -12.65 9.86 -12.36
N LYS A 24 -11.89 10.26 -13.40
CA LYS A 24 -12.09 11.53 -14.09
C LYS A 24 -13.47 11.67 -14.71
N LYS A 25 -14.02 10.59 -15.27
CA LYS A 25 -15.36 10.56 -15.88
C LYS A 25 -16.46 10.57 -14.83
N LYS A 26 -16.24 9.93 -13.69
CA LYS A 26 -17.27 9.62 -12.68
C LYS A 26 -17.18 10.46 -11.41
N ARG A 27 -16.11 11.23 -11.21
CA ARG A 27 -15.96 12.16 -10.08
C ARG A 27 -17.21 13.03 -9.93
N GLY A 28 -17.67 13.17 -8.69
CA GLY A 28 -18.92 13.85 -8.38
C GLY A 28 -20.20 13.02 -8.52
N GLN A 29 -20.16 11.80 -9.07
CA GLN A 29 -21.30 10.89 -9.18
C GLN A 29 -21.34 9.89 -8.02
N THR A 30 -22.44 9.13 -7.95
CA THR A 30 -22.56 7.99 -7.04
C THR A 30 -21.84 6.78 -7.63
N PHE A 31 -20.94 6.20 -6.84
CA PHE A 31 -20.19 4.99 -7.20
C PHE A 31 -21.09 3.76 -7.31
N GLN A 32 -20.79 2.90 -8.29
CA GLN A 32 -21.32 1.54 -8.39
C GLN A 32 -20.19 0.56 -8.66
N ILE A 33 -20.30 -0.69 -8.16
CA ILE A 33 -19.29 -1.74 -8.41
C ILE A 33 -19.00 -1.89 -9.92
N SER A 34 -20.02 -1.72 -10.77
CA SER A 34 -19.89 -1.79 -12.23
C SER A 34 -18.99 -0.72 -12.85
N ASP A 35 -18.72 0.39 -12.14
CA ASP A 35 -17.77 1.42 -12.60
C ASP A 35 -16.33 0.87 -12.66
N THR A 36 -16.02 -0.16 -11.86
CA THR A 36 -14.69 -0.81 -11.81
C THR A 36 -14.42 -1.74 -13.00
N LYS A 37 -15.40 -1.93 -13.90
CA LYS A 37 -15.29 -2.89 -15.01
C LYS A 37 -14.13 -2.59 -15.97
N ALA A 38 -13.78 -1.32 -16.16
CA ALA A 38 -12.66 -0.95 -17.02
C ALA A 38 -11.34 -1.55 -16.51
N TYR A 39 -11.12 -1.56 -15.20
CA TYR A 39 -9.97 -2.17 -14.56
C TYR A 39 -9.98 -3.69 -14.72
N LEU A 40 -11.11 -4.33 -14.40
CA LEU A 40 -11.32 -5.78 -14.56
C LEU A 40 -11.00 -6.25 -15.99
N ASP A 41 -11.44 -5.50 -16.99
CA ASP A 41 -11.25 -5.83 -18.40
C ASP A 41 -9.77 -5.70 -18.84
N VAL A 42 -8.99 -4.83 -18.19
CA VAL A 42 -7.54 -4.73 -18.40
C VAL A 42 -6.81 -5.90 -17.74
N VAL A 43 -7.10 -6.18 -16.47
CA VAL A 43 -6.48 -7.29 -15.73
C VAL A 43 -6.71 -8.63 -16.43
N ASN A 44 -7.91 -8.86 -16.95
CA ASN A 44 -8.23 -10.08 -17.69
C ASN A 44 -7.41 -10.32 -18.97
N LYS A 45 -6.64 -9.32 -19.43
CA LYS A 45 -5.73 -9.45 -20.57
C LYS A 45 -4.32 -9.88 -20.17
N MET A 46 -3.98 -9.82 -18.87
CA MET A 46 -2.67 -10.22 -18.37
C MET A 46 -2.42 -11.70 -18.64
N LYS A 47 -1.22 -12.02 -19.12
CA LYS A 47 -0.78 -13.39 -19.43
C LYS A 47 0.69 -13.54 -19.08
N ALA A 48 1.14 -14.75 -18.73
CA ALA A 48 2.58 -14.99 -18.61
C ALA A 48 3.23 -14.97 -20.00
N VAL A 49 4.45 -14.43 -20.08
CA VAL A 49 5.32 -14.53 -21.25
C VAL A 49 6.70 -14.99 -20.84
N GLN A 50 7.47 -15.52 -21.80
CA GLN A 50 8.85 -15.96 -21.58
C GLN A 50 8.91 -16.98 -20.41
N ASN A 51 9.67 -16.68 -19.37
CA ASN A 51 9.87 -17.52 -18.19
C ASN A 51 8.97 -17.15 -16.99
N GLN A 52 7.96 -16.30 -17.20
CA GLN A 52 7.01 -15.98 -16.14
C GLN A 52 6.15 -17.20 -15.77
N ALA A 53 5.95 -17.42 -14.48
CA ALA A 53 5.03 -18.41 -13.96
C ALA A 53 3.58 -17.99 -14.20
N GLN A 54 2.83 -18.80 -14.96
CA GLN A 54 1.41 -18.56 -15.21
C GLN A 54 0.58 -18.62 -13.93
N SER A 55 0.95 -19.48 -12.99
CA SER A 55 0.33 -19.60 -11.66
C SER A 55 0.32 -18.27 -10.89
N VAL A 56 1.38 -17.47 -10.98
CA VAL A 56 1.46 -16.14 -10.35
C VAL A 56 0.55 -15.12 -11.05
N ILE A 57 0.53 -15.13 -12.39
CA ILE A 57 -0.39 -14.26 -13.14
C ILE A 57 -1.85 -14.65 -12.83
N ASP A 58 -2.14 -15.95 -12.72
CA ASP A 58 -3.46 -16.45 -12.37
C ASP A 58 -3.87 -16.05 -10.95
N LEU A 59 -2.96 -16.03 -9.97
CA LEU A 59 -3.26 -15.50 -8.62
C LEU A 59 -3.78 -14.07 -8.70
N HIS A 60 -3.16 -13.20 -9.50
CA HIS A 60 -3.62 -11.82 -9.70
C HIS A 60 -4.96 -11.78 -10.42
N VAL A 61 -5.02 -12.35 -11.63
CA VAL A 61 -6.22 -12.26 -12.49
C VAL A 61 -7.42 -12.87 -11.80
N LYS A 62 -7.29 -14.07 -11.23
CA LYS A 62 -8.40 -14.76 -10.58
C LYS A 62 -8.80 -14.11 -9.27
N SER A 63 -7.88 -13.50 -8.54
CA SER A 63 -8.22 -12.72 -7.35
C SER A 63 -9.10 -11.52 -7.68
N VAL A 64 -8.73 -10.72 -8.69
CA VAL A 64 -9.53 -9.58 -9.16
C VAL A 64 -10.93 -10.02 -9.61
N ASN A 65 -11.03 -11.11 -10.38
CA ASN A 65 -12.33 -11.64 -10.78
C ASN A 65 -13.15 -12.17 -9.58
N ALA A 66 -12.53 -12.94 -8.68
CA ALA A 66 -13.20 -13.47 -7.50
C ALA A 66 -13.71 -12.33 -6.61
N HIS A 67 -12.92 -11.27 -6.45
CA HIS A 67 -13.29 -10.08 -5.70
C HIS A 67 -14.47 -9.34 -6.34
N TYR A 68 -14.37 -8.99 -7.63
CA TYR A 68 -15.42 -8.30 -8.38
C TYR A 68 -16.74 -9.07 -8.38
N GLU A 69 -16.70 -10.37 -8.70
CA GLU A 69 -17.90 -11.21 -8.79
C GLU A 69 -18.56 -11.40 -7.42
N THR A 70 -17.76 -11.57 -6.37
CA THR A 70 -18.28 -11.72 -5.01
C THR A 70 -18.94 -10.42 -4.55
N LEU A 71 -18.26 -9.27 -4.66
CA LEU A 71 -18.85 -7.97 -4.30
C LEU A 71 -20.10 -7.66 -5.11
N SER A 72 -20.07 -7.86 -6.43
CA SER A 72 -21.21 -7.63 -7.32
C SER A 72 -22.44 -8.47 -6.94
N SER A 73 -22.23 -9.65 -6.36
CA SER A 73 -23.30 -10.53 -5.89
C SER A 73 -23.90 -10.11 -4.54
N LEU A 74 -23.16 -9.32 -3.75
CA LEU A 74 -23.52 -8.94 -2.39
C LEU A 74 -24.05 -7.51 -2.29
N THR A 75 -23.55 -6.59 -3.12
CA THR A 75 -23.92 -5.18 -3.08
C THR A 75 -23.78 -4.48 -4.43
N LYS A 76 -24.41 -3.32 -4.57
CA LYS A 76 -24.29 -2.44 -5.74
C LYS A 76 -23.22 -1.37 -5.57
N ALA A 77 -22.87 -1.03 -4.33
CA ALA A 77 -21.90 0.01 -4.01
C ALA A 77 -21.34 -0.23 -2.60
N VAL A 78 -20.12 0.26 -2.38
CA VAL A 78 -19.50 0.34 -1.06
C VAL A 78 -19.51 1.80 -0.62
N ARG A 79 -19.86 2.05 0.64
CA ARG A 79 -19.88 3.41 1.20
C ARG A 79 -18.45 3.91 1.48
N PRO A 80 -18.22 5.23 1.50
CA PRO A 80 -16.90 5.79 1.81
C PRO A 80 -16.27 5.31 3.11
N GLU A 81 -17.08 5.05 4.13
CA GLU A 81 -16.60 4.63 5.45
C GLU A 81 -16.12 3.16 5.47
N ASP A 82 -16.54 2.36 4.49
CA ASP A 82 -16.23 0.93 4.39
C ASP A 82 -15.16 0.65 3.32
N ASP A 83 -14.98 1.55 2.34
CA ASP A 83 -14.03 1.38 1.23
C ASP A 83 -12.54 1.20 1.63
N PRO A 84 -12.03 1.73 2.76
CA PRO A 84 -10.64 1.48 3.14
C PRO A 84 -10.37 0.02 3.54
N PHE A 85 -11.39 -0.74 3.90
CA PHE A 85 -11.22 -2.11 4.41
C PHE A 85 -11.23 -3.18 3.30
N VAL A 86 -11.66 -2.82 2.09
CA VAL A 86 -11.98 -3.76 1.01
C VAL A 86 -10.77 -4.60 0.55
N GLU A 87 -9.57 -4.05 0.67
CA GLU A 87 -8.29 -4.70 0.35
C GLU A 87 -7.76 -5.65 1.44
N HIS A 88 -8.38 -5.66 2.63
CA HIS A 88 -7.93 -6.48 3.76
C HIS A 88 -8.62 -7.85 3.84
N TYR A 89 -9.55 -8.15 2.93
CA TYR A 89 -10.41 -9.33 3.00
C TYR A 89 -9.85 -10.56 2.27
N GLN A 90 -8.76 -10.43 1.52
CA GLN A 90 -8.28 -11.48 0.61
C GLN A 90 -7.34 -12.45 1.33
N THR A 91 -6.40 -11.95 2.11
CA THR A 91 -5.42 -12.80 2.80
C THR A 91 -5.99 -13.69 3.90
N PRO A 92 -6.99 -13.29 4.70
CA PRO A 92 -7.57 -14.18 5.69
C PRO A 92 -8.07 -15.52 5.10
N PRO A 93 -8.87 -15.53 4.01
CA PRO A 93 -9.17 -16.74 3.23
C PRO A 93 -7.96 -17.53 2.74
N ILE A 94 -6.95 -16.85 2.19
CA ILE A 94 -5.78 -17.50 1.58
C ILE A 94 -4.93 -18.21 2.65
N LEU A 95 -4.76 -17.60 3.82
CA LEU A 95 -4.08 -18.23 4.96
C LEU A 95 -4.80 -19.50 5.41
N GLU A 96 -6.13 -19.49 5.48
CA GLU A 96 -6.89 -20.70 5.82
C GLU A 96 -6.73 -21.79 4.77
N ILE A 97 -6.76 -21.46 3.47
CA ILE A 97 -6.51 -22.43 2.40
C ILE A 97 -5.11 -23.05 2.55
N LEU A 98 -4.07 -22.25 2.73
CA LEU A 98 -2.71 -22.76 2.93
C LEU A 98 -2.61 -23.71 4.14
N GLY A 99 -3.29 -23.39 5.24
CA GLY A 99 -3.34 -24.27 6.41
C GLY A 99 -4.17 -25.55 6.19
N GLU A 100 -5.20 -25.50 5.35
CA GLU A 100 -6.02 -26.67 4.99
C GLU A 100 -5.27 -27.63 4.06
N GLU A 101 -4.49 -27.09 3.11
CA GLU A 101 -3.76 -27.85 2.10
C GLU A 101 -2.39 -28.35 2.61
N ASP A 102 -1.75 -27.64 3.56
CA ASP A 102 -0.45 -28.02 4.11
C ASP A 102 -0.49 -28.12 5.65
N SER A 103 -0.52 -29.36 6.14
CA SER A 103 -0.51 -29.65 7.58
C SER A 103 0.76 -29.19 8.30
N GLY A 104 1.91 -29.12 7.62
CA GLY A 104 3.17 -28.63 8.18
C GLY A 104 3.15 -27.11 8.36
N PHE A 105 2.58 -26.39 7.39
CA PHE A 105 2.33 -24.96 7.51
C PHE A 105 1.29 -24.66 8.59
N LYS A 106 0.19 -25.42 8.67
CA LYS A 106 -0.81 -25.29 9.74
C LYS A 106 -0.20 -25.48 11.13
N LYS A 107 0.68 -26.46 11.29
CA LYS A 107 1.43 -26.65 12.54
C LYS A 107 2.30 -25.42 12.84
N SER A 108 2.98 -24.88 11.83
CA SER A 108 3.85 -23.70 11.99
C SER A 108 3.07 -22.45 12.38
N LEU A 109 1.88 -22.23 11.81
CA LEU A 109 0.94 -21.19 12.25
C LEU A 109 0.53 -21.38 13.72
N SER A 110 0.22 -22.61 14.12
CA SER A 110 -0.16 -22.93 15.50
C SER A 110 1.00 -22.68 16.48
N ASP A 111 2.22 -23.07 16.11
CA ASP A 111 3.44 -22.86 16.92
C ASP A 111 3.75 -21.35 17.07
N PHE A 112 3.55 -20.58 15.99
CA PHE A 112 3.66 -19.12 16.03
C PHE A 112 2.58 -18.49 16.92
N VAL A 113 1.31 -18.87 16.77
CA VAL A 113 0.21 -18.38 17.62
C VAL A 113 0.46 -18.67 19.10
N ALA A 114 1.03 -19.83 19.42
CA ALA A 114 1.42 -20.19 20.79
C ALA A 114 2.60 -19.35 21.32
N ALA A 115 3.45 -18.80 20.45
CA ALA A 115 4.58 -17.97 20.83
C ALA A 115 4.21 -16.52 21.17
N ILE A 116 3.08 -16.02 20.67
CA ILE A 116 2.64 -14.63 20.88
C ILE A 116 2.49 -14.31 22.38
N PRO A 117 1.79 -15.10 23.23
CA PRO A 117 1.70 -14.81 24.66
C PRO A 117 3.04 -14.88 25.39
N ARG A 118 3.97 -15.74 24.92
CA ARG A 118 5.33 -15.80 25.48
C ARG A 118 6.16 -14.55 25.17
N SER A 119 5.69 -13.72 24.23
CA SER A 119 6.30 -12.47 23.81
C SER A 119 5.62 -11.26 24.44
N GLU A 120 4.81 -11.43 25.50
CA GLU A 120 4.07 -10.34 26.15
C GLU A 120 4.98 -9.16 26.54
N ALA A 121 6.16 -9.40 27.12
CA ALA A 121 7.09 -8.33 27.50
C ALA A 121 7.53 -7.47 26.29
N LEU A 122 7.72 -8.11 25.13
CA LEU A 122 7.99 -7.42 23.87
C LEU A 122 6.76 -6.62 23.42
N ILE A 123 5.59 -7.26 23.39
CA ILE A 123 4.34 -6.64 22.94
C ILE A 123 4.02 -5.43 23.82
N GLY A 124 4.06 -5.58 25.15
CA GLY A 124 3.83 -4.53 26.14
C GLY A 124 4.75 -3.32 25.99
N LEU A 125 6.04 -3.55 25.74
CA LEU A 125 6.99 -2.47 25.44
C LEU A 125 6.58 -1.68 24.18
N GLU A 126 6.19 -2.40 23.14
CA GLU A 126 5.95 -1.81 21.82
C GLU A 126 4.61 -1.09 21.74
N VAL A 127 3.57 -1.60 22.41
CA VAL A 127 2.30 -0.87 22.55
C VAL A 127 2.45 0.38 23.39
N ALA A 128 3.23 0.34 24.48
CA ALA A 128 3.50 1.53 25.29
C ALA A 128 4.23 2.61 24.47
N ARG A 129 5.23 2.22 23.66
CA ARG A 129 5.90 3.12 22.72
C ARG A 129 4.94 3.70 21.69
N ARG A 130 4.11 2.89 21.04
CA ARG A 130 3.15 3.39 20.04
C ARG A 130 2.09 4.31 20.64
N TYR A 131 1.54 3.96 21.79
CA TYR A 131 0.55 4.77 22.49
C TYR A 131 1.11 6.18 22.79
N GLY A 132 2.32 6.26 23.32
CA GLY A 132 3.00 7.55 23.58
C GLY A 132 3.52 8.28 22.34
N GLY A 133 3.30 7.76 21.13
CA GLY A 133 3.78 8.37 19.88
C GLY A 133 5.29 8.29 19.68
N PHE A 134 5.99 7.38 20.38
CA PHE A 134 7.45 7.25 20.37
C PHE A 134 8.04 7.09 18.97
N TYR A 135 7.35 6.39 18.09
CA TYR A 135 7.81 6.13 16.74
C TYR A 135 7.42 7.22 15.74
N GLY A 136 6.65 8.25 16.10
CA GLY A 136 6.07 9.16 15.11
C GLY A 136 5.03 8.46 14.21
N PRO A 137 4.69 9.05 13.05
CA PRO A 137 3.79 8.46 12.06
C PRO A 137 4.28 7.08 11.63
N THR A 138 3.38 6.08 11.66
CA THR A 138 3.71 4.68 11.38
C THR A 138 2.61 4.04 10.54
N CYS A 139 2.99 3.14 9.64
CA CYS A 139 2.04 2.39 8.83
C CYS A 139 1.42 1.22 9.63
N VAL A 140 0.21 0.82 9.24
CA VAL A 140 -0.44 -0.42 9.68
C VAL A 140 -0.12 -1.57 8.72
N VAL A 141 -0.16 -1.27 7.42
CA VAL A 141 0.32 -2.12 6.34
C VAL A 141 1.69 -1.62 5.95
N ASP A 142 2.68 -2.48 6.11
CA ASP A 142 4.06 -2.08 5.91
C ASP A 142 4.73 -2.90 4.82
N PHE A 143 5.04 -2.21 3.72
CA PHE A 143 5.73 -2.81 2.58
C PHE A 143 7.21 -3.12 2.87
N ALA A 144 7.77 -2.56 3.94
CA ALA A 144 9.10 -2.84 4.47
C ALA A 144 9.04 -2.86 6.00
N LEU A 145 10.07 -3.38 6.68
CA LEU A 145 10.08 -3.47 8.13
C LEU A 145 10.34 -2.10 8.81
N ILE A 146 9.29 -1.28 8.97
CA ILE A 146 9.38 0.03 9.67
C ILE A 146 9.35 -0.16 11.19
N PRO A 147 10.11 0.65 11.96
CA PRO A 147 9.93 0.80 13.40
C PRO A 147 8.47 0.93 13.85
N GLY A 148 8.08 0.15 14.86
CA GLY A 148 6.74 0.19 15.44
C GLY A 148 5.65 -0.51 14.60
N SER A 149 5.90 -0.85 13.34
CA SER A 149 4.92 -1.52 12.48
C SER A 149 4.48 -2.89 12.99
N THR A 150 3.29 -3.34 12.59
CA THR A 150 2.82 -4.70 12.90
C THR A 150 3.78 -5.76 12.37
N SER A 151 4.28 -5.60 11.13
CA SER A 151 5.26 -6.51 10.51
C SER A 151 6.57 -6.59 11.28
N ASN A 152 7.05 -5.48 11.86
CA ASN A 152 8.26 -5.46 12.71
C ASN A 152 8.07 -6.30 13.97
N ILE A 153 6.91 -6.17 14.64
CA ILE A 153 6.62 -6.97 15.84
C ILE A 153 6.49 -8.46 15.49
N VAL A 154 5.77 -8.78 14.41
CA VAL A 154 5.64 -10.16 13.91
C VAL A 154 7.00 -10.77 13.59
N ASN A 155 7.89 -10.03 12.93
CA ASN A 155 9.25 -10.48 12.62
C ASN A 155 10.03 -10.85 13.89
N ARG A 156 9.99 -10.01 14.94
CA ARG A 156 10.67 -10.26 16.22
C ARG A 156 10.16 -11.51 16.92
N ILE A 157 8.86 -11.73 16.89
CA ILE A 157 8.27 -12.95 17.47
C ILE A 157 8.76 -14.17 16.66
N LEU A 158 8.67 -14.13 15.32
CA LEU A 158 9.09 -15.22 14.43
C LEU A 158 10.57 -15.61 14.57
N GLN A 159 11.44 -14.67 14.91
CA GLN A 159 12.86 -14.97 15.20
C GLN A 159 13.03 -15.94 16.38
N THR A 160 12.08 -15.94 17.33
CA THR A 160 12.12 -16.79 18.52
C THR A 160 11.46 -18.16 18.34
N VAL A 161 10.76 -18.38 17.23
CA VAL A 161 10.00 -19.61 16.97
C VAL A 161 10.82 -20.57 16.13
N ASP A 162 10.90 -21.84 16.52
CA ASP A 162 11.59 -22.88 15.75
C ASP A 162 10.62 -23.54 14.74
N ILE A 163 10.53 -22.94 13.55
CA ILE A 163 9.72 -23.40 12.41
C ILE A 163 10.50 -23.17 11.09
N PRO A 164 10.15 -23.84 9.98
CA PRO A 164 10.85 -23.67 8.70
C PRO A 164 10.92 -22.22 8.23
N ALA A 165 12.06 -21.81 7.67
CA ALA A 165 12.29 -20.42 7.27
C ALA A 165 11.24 -19.89 6.28
N HIS A 166 10.90 -20.65 5.25
CA HIS A 166 9.88 -20.27 4.26
C HIS A 166 8.47 -20.12 4.90
N HIS A 167 8.16 -20.86 5.98
CA HIS A 167 6.93 -20.64 6.75
C HIS A 167 6.97 -19.32 7.52
N LYS A 168 8.10 -18.98 8.17
CA LYS A 168 8.27 -17.67 8.82
C LYS A 168 8.06 -16.54 7.83
N GLN A 169 8.64 -16.67 6.64
CA GLN A 169 8.54 -15.69 5.57
C GLN A 169 7.10 -15.54 5.07
N ALA A 170 6.36 -16.65 4.95
CA ALA A 170 4.95 -16.61 4.58
C ALA A 170 4.08 -15.94 5.64
N ILE A 171 4.28 -16.25 6.93
CA ILE A 171 3.57 -15.62 8.05
C ILE A 171 3.85 -14.12 8.09
N LEU A 172 5.11 -13.72 7.92
CA LEU A 172 5.49 -12.31 7.89
C LEU A 172 4.92 -11.58 6.67
N ALA A 173 5.00 -12.19 5.48
CA ALA A 173 4.44 -11.64 4.24
C ALA A 173 2.93 -11.43 4.35
N ALA A 174 2.22 -12.35 5.03
CA ALA A 174 0.78 -12.27 5.19
C ALA A 174 0.35 -10.98 5.90
N LYS A 175 1.07 -10.51 6.92
CA LYS A 175 0.73 -9.23 7.58
C LYS A 175 1.39 -8.00 6.96
N SER A 176 2.44 -8.21 6.16
CA SER A 176 3.06 -7.16 5.35
C SER A 176 2.19 -6.85 4.13
N TRP A 177 2.64 -7.14 2.91
CA TRP A 177 1.91 -6.84 1.67
C TRP A 177 0.62 -7.67 1.54
N GLY A 178 0.54 -8.80 2.24
CA GLY A 178 -0.69 -9.59 2.31
C GLY A 178 -1.80 -8.89 3.09
N MET A 179 -1.52 -7.87 3.91
CA MET A 179 -2.56 -7.10 4.60
C MET A 179 -3.53 -7.96 5.43
N ASN A 180 -3.05 -9.05 6.02
CA ASN A 180 -3.86 -9.98 6.80
C ASN A 180 -4.61 -9.24 7.91
N THR A 181 -5.91 -9.07 7.69
CA THR A 181 -6.83 -8.23 8.48
C THR A 181 -6.47 -6.74 8.48
N SER A 182 -7.46 -5.90 8.76
CA SER A 182 -7.30 -4.44 8.90
C SER A 182 -6.76 -4.01 10.26
N TYR A 183 -6.48 -4.96 11.17
CA TYR A 183 -5.97 -4.63 12.50
C TYR A 183 -4.59 -3.99 12.44
N GLY A 184 -4.42 -2.88 13.16
CA GLY A 184 -3.14 -2.21 13.38
C GLY A 184 -2.63 -2.40 14.80
N PHE A 185 -1.35 -2.75 14.92
CA PHE A 185 -0.71 -2.96 16.21
C PHE A 185 -0.78 -1.72 17.12
N GLY A 186 -1.16 -1.94 18.37
CA GLY A 186 -1.36 -0.95 19.42
C GLY A 186 -2.80 -0.42 19.53
N GLU A 187 -3.67 -0.71 18.55
CA GLU A 187 -5.02 -0.13 18.51
C GLU A 187 -5.92 -0.67 19.63
N VAL A 188 -5.87 -1.98 19.91
CA VAL A 188 -6.68 -2.58 21.00
C VAL A 188 -6.20 -2.03 22.34
N PHE A 189 -4.88 -2.05 22.59
CA PHE A 189 -4.29 -1.52 23.81
C PHE A 189 -4.71 -0.08 24.08
N ALA A 190 -4.58 0.81 23.09
CA ALA A 190 -4.93 2.22 23.23
C ALA A 190 -6.42 2.42 23.57
N LYS A 191 -7.32 1.74 22.83
CA LYS A 191 -8.77 1.81 23.10
C LYS A 191 -9.14 1.32 24.50
N GLN A 192 -8.52 0.22 24.94
CA GLN A 192 -8.86 -0.40 26.23
C GLN A 192 -8.37 0.41 27.43
N ILE A 193 -7.18 1.03 27.35
CA ILE A 193 -6.70 1.93 28.41
C ILE A 193 -7.63 3.12 28.58
N GLU A 194 -7.98 3.78 27.47
CA GLU A 194 -8.87 4.94 27.48
C GLU A 194 -10.30 4.56 27.92
N ALA A 195 -10.68 3.29 27.77
CA ALA A 195 -11.92 2.73 28.33
C ALA A 195 -11.83 2.37 29.82
N GLY A 196 -10.69 2.63 30.48
CA GLY A 196 -10.50 2.44 31.92
C GLY A 196 -9.92 1.08 32.34
N LYS A 197 -9.41 0.27 31.41
CA LYS A 197 -8.69 -0.97 31.73
C LYS A 197 -7.29 -0.69 32.28
N THR A 198 -6.76 -1.63 33.06
CA THR A 198 -5.35 -1.55 33.49
C THR A 198 -4.41 -1.82 32.30
N LEU A 199 -3.15 -1.40 32.41
CA LEU A 199 -2.13 -1.68 31.39
C LEU A 199 -1.99 -3.18 31.10
N SER A 200 -2.04 -4.03 32.14
CA SER A 200 -1.96 -5.48 32.00
C SER A 200 -3.16 -6.04 31.23
N GLN A 201 -4.38 -5.63 31.59
CA GLN A 201 -5.60 -6.07 30.88
C GLN A 201 -5.58 -5.65 29.40
N ALA A 202 -5.17 -4.41 29.12
CA ALA A 202 -5.07 -3.91 27.75
C ALA A 202 -3.99 -4.68 26.95
N SER A 203 -2.87 -5.03 27.58
CA SER A 203 -1.80 -5.84 26.98
C SER A 203 -2.26 -7.28 26.67
N GLU A 204 -2.98 -7.91 27.60
CA GLU A 204 -3.58 -9.23 27.39
C GLU A 204 -4.55 -9.24 26.20
N MET A 205 -5.40 -8.21 26.07
CA MET A 205 -6.33 -8.08 24.94
C MET A 205 -5.62 -7.81 23.61
N GLU A 206 -4.52 -7.05 23.62
CA GLU A 206 -3.68 -6.87 22.45
C GLU A 206 -3.07 -8.21 21.99
N VAL A 207 -2.50 -8.98 22.93
CA VAL A 207 -1.97 -10.33 22.68
C VAL A 207 -3.04 -11.22 22.05
N GLU A 208 -4.26 -11.22 22.59
CA GLU A 208 -5.37 -12.00 22.08
C GLU A 208 -5.74 -11.61 20.63
N MET A 209 -5.77 -10.32 20.32
CA MET A 209 -6.04 -9.85 18.96
C MET A 209 -4.96 -10.31 17.97
N ILE A 210 -3.68 -10.22 18.33
CA ILE A 210 -2.59 -10.71 17.48
C ILE A 210 -2.71 -12.23 17.28
N GLN A 211 -3.10 -12.99 18.30
CA GLN A 211 -3.38 -14.43 18.12
C GLN A 211 -4.55 -14.67 17.18
N ALA A 212 -5.66 -13.94 17.35
CA ALA A 212 -6.88 -14.11 16.58
C ALA A 212 -6.66 -13.95 15.07
N ILE A 213 -5.91 -12.92 14.65
CA ILE A 213 -5.66 -12.65 13.23
C ILE A 213 -4.87 -13.75 12.51
N TYR A 214 -4.23 -14.68 13.21
CA TYR A 214 -3.56 -15.84 12.61
C TYR A 214 -4.26 -17.16 12.90
N ARG A 215 -4.95 -17.28 14.04
CA ARG A 215 -5.66 -18.49 14.47
C ARG A 215 -6.97 -18.68 13.72
N GLU A 216 -7.71 -17.59 13.52
CA GLU A 216 -9.07 -17.57 12.97
C GLU A 216 -9.24 -16.33 12.09
N PRO A 217 -8.43 -16.19 11.02
CA PRO A 217 -8.22 -14.91 10.36
C PRO A 217 -9.52 -14.35 9.73
N ILE A 218 -10.40 -15.19 9.17
CA ILE A 218 -11.72 -14.75 8.65
C ILE A 218 -12.59 -14.18 9.77
N GLU A 219 -12.76 -14.91 10.87
CA GLU A 219 -13.59 -14.44 12.00
C GLU A 219 -12.98 -13.23 12.70
N ALA A 220 -11.65 -13.16 12.80
CA ALA A 220 -10.96 -11.99 13.34
C ALA A 220 -11.24 -10.74 12.49
N GLN A 221 -11.12 -10.83 11.16
CA GLN A 221 -11.44 -9.70 10.28
C GLN A 221 -12.92 -9.33 10.34
N ALA A 222 -13.83 -10.32 10.41
CA ALA A 222 -15.25 -10.05 10.52
C ALA A 222 -15.60 -9.31 11.82
N ARG A 223 -15.01 -9.70 12.97
CA ARG A 223 -15.18 -8.99 14.25
C ARG A 223 -14.69 -7.54 14.17
N LEU A 224 -13.53 -7.31 13.54
CA LEU A 224 -13.01 -5.95 13.34
C LEU A 224 -13.98 -5.09 12.52
N MET A 225 -14.64 -5.67 11.51
CA MET A 225 -15.64 -4.97 10.71
C MET A 225 -16.96 -4.72 11.45
N ASP A 226 -17.39 -5.68 12.27
CA ASP A 226 -18.55 -5.51 13.15
C ASP A 226 -18.31 -4.33 14.13
N GLU A 227 -17.11 -4.25 14.72
CA GLU A 227 -16.69 -3.15 15.60
C GLU A 227 -16.54 -1.81 14.87
N ALA A 228 -16.11 -1.83 13.61
CA ALA A 228 -16.02 -0.63 12.77
C ALA A 228 -17.40 -0.15 12.26
N GLY A 229 -18.47 -0.93 12.45
CA GLY A 229 -19.81 -0.60 11.97
C GLY A 229 -19.98 -0.79 10.46
N HIS A 230 -19.20 -1.68 9.85
CA HIS A 230 -19.26 -1.96 8.42
C HIS A 230 -20.67 -2.42 8.01
N SER A 231 -21.21 -1.84 6.94
CA SER A 231 -22.62 -2.03 6.58
C SER A 231 -22.88 -2.20 5.08
N SER A 232 -21.85 -2.06 4.23
CA SER A 232 -22.00 -2.14 2.77
C SER A 232 -22.38 -3.53 2.27
N PHE A 233 -21.95 -4.59 2.96
CA PHE A 233 -22.25 -5.99 2.65
C PHE A 233 -21.88 -6.91 3.83
N ASP A 234 -22.28 -8.19 3.74
CA ASP A 234 -21.88 -9.23 4.69
C ASP A 234 -20.43 -9.68 4.44
N VAL A 235 -19.54 -9.24 5.33
CA VAL A 235 -18.09 -9.46 5.28
C VAL A 235 -17.73 -10.94 5.43
N ARG A 236 -18.44 -11.71 6.28
CA ARG A 236 -18.19 -13.14 6.46
C ARG A 236 -18.54 -13.90 5.19
N LYS A 237 -19.72 -13.61 4.64
CA LYS A 237 -20.18 -14.22 3.38
C LYS A 237 -19.25 -13.88 2.22
N TYR A 238 -18.75 -12.64 2.16
CA TYR A 238 -17.74 -12.25 1.18
C TYR A 238 -16.48 -13.12 1.28
N MET A 239 -15.87 -13.22 2.48
CA MET A 239 -14.60 -13.93 2.65
C MET A 239 -14.74 -15.44 2.39
N HIS A 240 -15.85 -16.07 2.79
CA HIS A 240 -16.09 -17.47 2.48
C HIS A 240 -16.29 -17.75 0.99
N GLU A 241 -17.01 -16.88 0.27
CA GLU A 241 -17.19 -17.02 -1.17
C GLU A 241 -15.88 -16.77 -1.93
N TYR A 242 -15.11 -15.77 -1.49
CA TYR A 242 -13.76 -15.53 -2.01
C TYR A 242 -12.84 -16.74 -1.78
N LYS A 243 -12.83 -17.31 -0.55
CA LYS A 243 -12.10 -18.55 -0.21
C LYS A 243 -12.43 -19.67 -1.19
N ARG A 244 -13.73 -19.93 -1.40
CA ARG A 244 -14.23 -20.98 -2.29
C ARG A 244 -13.73 -20.79 -3.73
N ARG A 245 -13.72 -19.55 -4.22
CA ARG A 245 -13.28 -19.21 -5.59
C ARG A 245 -11.77 -19.31 -5.76
N MET A 246 -11.00 -18.92 -4.74
CA MET A 246 -9.53 -18.89 -4.80
C MET A 246 -8.86 -20.23 -4.45
N ALA A 247 -9.51 -21.13 -3.71
CA ALA A 247 -8.97 -22.44 -3.35
C ALA A 247 -8.31 -23.22 -4.51
N PRO A 248 -8.95 -23.40 -5.70
CA PRO A 248 -8.29 -24.10 -6.81
C PRO A 248 -7.06 -23.35 -7.36
N VAL A 249 -7.06 -22.01 -7.31
CA VAL A 249 -5.96 -21.18 -7.83
C VAL A 249 -4.76 -21.23 -6.88
N VAL A 250 -5.02 -21.16 -5.56
CA VAL A 250 -4.00 -21.30 -4.52
C VAL A 250 -3.33 -22.66 -4.61
N ARG A 251 -4.10 -23.76 -4.71
CA ARG A 251 -3.55 -25.10 -4.89
C ARG A 251 -2.66 -25.20 -6.12
N ALA A 252 -3.13 -24.68 -7.26
CA ALA A 252 -2.32 -24.67 -8.48
C ALA A 252 -1.00 -23.89 -8.34
N ALA A 253 -1.00 -22.79 -7.57
CA ALA A 253 0.22 -22.05 -7.27
C ALA A 253 1.17 -22.81 -6.33
N MET A 254 0.62 -23.51 -5.32
CA MET A 254 1.41 -24.39 -4.44
C MET A 254 2.04 -25.54 -5.23
N ASP A 255 1.26 -26.19 -6.10
CA ASP A 255 1.72 -27.29 -6.96
C ASP A 255 2.80 -26.84 -7.94
N ASP A 256 2.72 -25.59 -8.42
CA ASP A 256 3.74 -24.96 -9.26
C ASP A 256 4.95 -24.43 -8.43
N GLY A 257 4.99 -24.65 -7.12
CA GLY A 257 6.14 -24.29 -6.28
C GLY A 257 6.21 -22.83 -5.85
N VAL A 258 5.21 -22.00 -6.17
CA VAL A 258 5.18 -20.58 -5.81
C VAL A 258 5.31 -20.43 -4.30
N HIS A 259 6.26 -19.60 -3.87
CA HIS A 259 6.51 -19.38 -2.44
C HIS A 259 5.24 -18.86 -1.74
N TYR A 260 4.88 -19.43 -0.58
CA TYR A 260 3.63 -19.09 0.12
C TYR A 260 3.51 -17.60 0.46
N GLY A 261 4.64 -16.94 0.75
CA GLY A 261 4.71 -15.47 0.90
C GLY A 261 4.21 -14.69 -0.33
N ASN A 262 4.44 -15.20 -1.54
CA ASN A 262 3.89 -14.62 -2.77
C ASN A 262 2.40 -14.97 -2.95
N ILE A 263 1.98 -16.17 -2.54
CA ILE A 263 0.57 -16.62 -2.58
C ILE A 263 -0.31 -15.75 -1.69
N VAL A 264 0.15 -15.32 -0.51
CA VAL A 264 -0.61 -14.40 0.35
C VAL A 264 -0.50 -12.93 -0.10
N THR A 265 0.53 -12.58 -0.84
CA THR A 265 0.79 -11.18 -1.24
C THR A 265 0.04 -10.79 -2.51
N VAL A 266 0.19 -11.57 -3.59
CA VAL A 266 -0.32 -11.19 -4.92
C VAL A 266 -1.84 -10.98 -4.92
N PRO A 267 -2.67 -11.88 -4.34
CA PRO A 267 -4.12 -11.69 -4.32
C PRO A 267 -4.57 -10.45 -3.53
N ALA A 268 -3.93 -10.12 -2.41
CA ALA A 268 -4.31 -8.93 -1.63
C ALA A 268 -3.92 -7.64 -2.34
N TYR A 269 -2.72 -7.59 -2.94
CA TYR A 269 -2.19 -6.35 -3.49
C TYR A 269 -2.87 -5.91 -4.80
N CYS A 270 -3.51 -6.84 -5.52
CA CYS A 270 -4.10 -6.56 -6.83
C CYS A 270 -5.57 -6.16 -6.82
N VAL A 271 -6.26 -6.21 -5.69
CA VAL A 271 -7.73 -6.01 -5.67
C VAL A 271 -8.16 -4.57 -5.36
N GLY A 272 -7.25 -3.70 -4.90
CA GLY A 272 -7.56 -2.35 -4.43
C GLY A 272 -8.28 -1.49 -5.47
N ASP A 273 -8.13 -1.78 -6.75
CA ASP A 273 -8.77 -1.00 -7.82
C ASP A 273 -10.30 -1.23 -7.91
N ILE A 274 -10.84 -2.23 -7.22
CA ILE A 274 -12.28 -2.50 -7.14
C ILE A 274 -12.82 -2.04 -5.78
N SER A 275 -13.55 -0.92 -5.78
CA SER A 275 -14.20 -0.38 -4.58
C SER A 275 -13.24 0.11 -3.49
N HIS A 276 -11.97 0.36 -3.80
CA HIS A 276 -11.04 1.13 -2.97
C HIS A 276 -10.41 2.29 -3.76
N HIS A 277 -9.67 2.08 -4.85
CA HIS A 277 -9.16 3.13 -5.77
C HIS A 277 -10.23 3.74 -6.66
N ILE A 278 -11.04 2.90 -7.30
CA ILE A 278 -12.29 3.33 -7.91
C ILE A 278 -13.40 3.15 -6.87
N SER A 279 -13.68 4.20 -6.12
CA SER A 279 -14.61 4.18 -4.98
C SER A 279 -15.35 5.51 -4.80
N GLN A 280 -16.30 5.53 -3.87
CA GLN A 280 -17.04 6.74 -3.56
C GLN A 280 -16.16 7.82 -2.92
N SER A 281 -15.20 7.46 -2.05
CA SER A 281 -14.26 8.42 -1.45
C SER A 281 -13.38 9.08 -2.52
N THR A 282 -12.82 8.31 -3.46
CA THR A 282 -12.04 8.85 -4.58
C THR A 282 -12.86 9.76 -5.49
N PHE A 283 -14.11 9.37 -5.82
CA PHE A 283 -15.02 10.21 -6.61
C PHE A 283 -15.34 11.53 -5.90
N ASN A 284 -15.43 11.52 -4.57
CA ASN A 284 -15.67 12.71 -3.77
C ASN A 284 -14.45 13.64 -3.75
N MET A 285 -13.26 13.08 -3.53
CA MET A 285 -12.01 13.81 -3.47
C MET A 285 -11.66 14.46 -4.82
N CYS A 286 -11.83 13.71 -5.91
CA CYS A 286 -11.44 14.16 -7.25
C CYS A 286 -12.43 15.14 -7.88
N LYS A 287 -13.55 15.51 -7.22
CA LYS A 287 -14.42 16.64 -7.63
C LYS A 287 -13.61 17.93 -7.82
N ASP A 288 -12.53 18.07 -7.07
CA ASP A 288 -11.58 19.16 -7.18
C ASP A 288 -10.68 18.96 -8.41
N ASP A 289 -10.67 19.96 -9.30
CA ASP A 289 -9.90 19.93 -10.53
C ASP A 289 -8.39 19.86 -10.29
N VAL A 290 -7.88 20.50 -9.23
CA VAL A 290 -6.45 20.52 -8.93
C VAL A 290 -6.00 19.15 -8.43
N ILE A 291 -6.83 18.48 -7.62
CA ILE A 291 -6.58 17.08 -7.22
C ILE A 291 -6.50 16.17 -8.45
N MET A 292 -7.52 16.24 -9.32
CA MET A 292 -7.55 15.41 -10.53
C MET A 292 -6.32 15.69 -11.41
N ALA A 293 -5.95 16.96 -11.57
CA ALA A 293 -4.80 17.36 -12.37
C ALA A 293 -3.46 16.89 -11.79
N CYS A 294 -3.30 16.80 -10.46
CA CYS A 294 -2.13 16.20 -9.84
C CYS A 294 -1.99 14.71 -10.22
N ILE A 295 -3.08 13.95 -10.16
CA ILE A 295 -3.12 12.52 -10.51
C ILE A 295 -2.83 12.31 -12.01
N GLU A 296 -3.47 13.12 -12.87
CA GLU A 296 -3.22 13.08 -14.32
C GLU A 296 -1.76 13.38 -14.64
N ALA A 297 -1.19 14.45 -14.06
CA ALA A 297 0.20 14.80 -14.30
C ALA A 297 1.16 13.68 -13.87
N ALA A 298 0.97 13.09 -12.68
CA ALA A 298 1.78 11.95 -12.24
C ALA A 298 1.67 10.76 -13.20
N THR A 299 0.47 10.46 -13.68
CA THR A 299 0.21 9.38 -14.64
C THR A 299 0.91 9.62 -15.97
N GLU A 300 0.81 10.83 -16.53
CA GLU A 300 1.44 11.18 -17.81
C GLU A 300 2.97 11.24 -17.71
N VAL A 301 3.52 11.76 -16.60
CA VAL A 301 4.99 11.74 -16.35
C VAL A 301 5.49 10.31 -16.25
N MET A 302 4.82 9.44 -15.51
CA MET A 302 5.18 8.02 -15.43
C MET A 302 5.21 7.38 -16.82
N GLN A 303 4.13 7.50 -17.59
CA GLN A 303 4.03 6.83 -18.88
C GLN A 303 5.06 7.34 -19.89
N SER A 304 5.16 8.66 -20.04
CA SER A 304 6.11 9.27 -20.98
C SER A 304 7.56 8.92 -20.64
N THR A 305 7.90 8.88 -19.34
CA THR A 305 9.23 8.49 -18.86
C THR A 305 9.52 7.01 -19.15
N LEU A 306 8.59 6.11 -18.83
CA LEU A 306 8.74 4.66 -19.07
C LEU A 306 8.90 4.34 -20.56
N ASN A 307 8.06 4.92 -21.41
CA ASN A 307 8.09 4.70 -22.86
C ASN A 307 9.41 5.15 -23.49
N ARG A 308 10.00 6.25 -23.01
CA ARG A 308 11.32 6.72 -23.48
C ARG A 308 12.46 5.79 -23.03
N ALA A 309 12.30 5.10 -21.90
CA ALA A 309 13.35 4.30 -21.28
C ALA A 309 13.32 2.80 -21.64
N VAL A 310 12.20 2.30 -22.18
CA VAL A 310 11.94 0.85 -22.33
C VAL A 310 13.05 0.05 -23.01
N SER A 311 13.66 0.60 -24.06
CA SER A 311 14.73 -0.04 -24.82
C SER A 311 16.07 -0.11 -24.08
N SER A 312 16.20 0.65 -22.99
CA SER A 312 17.45 0.85 -22.26
C SER A 312 17.52 0.08 -20.93
N PHE A 313 16.40 -0.52 -20.48
CA PHE A 313 16.38 -1.32 -19.26
C PHE A 313 17.29 -2.55 -19.33
N LYS A 314 17.82 -2.92 -18.18
CA LYS A 314 18.80 -4.00 -17.95
C LYS A 314 18.27 -5.11 -17.06
N ASN A 315 17.24 -4.83 -16.26
CA ASN A 315 16.54 -5.81 -15.44
C ASN A 315 15.09 -5.36 -15.19
N GLU A 316 14.27 -6.30 -14.76
CA GLU A 316 12.83 -6.21 -14.49
C GLU A 316 12.46 -5.28 -13.33
N TYR A 317 13.40 -4.93 -12.44
CA TYR A 317 13.16 -3.99 -11.34
C TYR A 317 13.30 -2.53 -11.77
N GLN A 318 14.04 -2.25 -12.86
CA GLN A 318 14.24 -0.88 -13.34
C GLN A 318 12.95 -0.19 -13.80
N PRO A 319 12.00 -0.84 -14.52
CA PRO A 319 10.70 -0.25 -14.80
C PRO A 319 9.96 0.23 -13.53
N LEU A 320 9.88 -0.61 -12.49
CA LEU A 320 9.23 -0.26 -11.22
C LEU A 320 9.94 0.88 -10.49
N SER A 321 11.27 0.83 -10.42
CA SER A 321 12.08 1.89 -9.82
C SER A 321 11.88 3.22 -10.56
N LEU A 322 11.81 3.19 -11.89
CA LEU A 322 11.61 4.38 -12.71
C LEU A 322 10.19 4.93 -12.57
N ALA A 323 9.16 4.10 -12.60
CA ALA A 323 7.77 4.51 -12.44
C ALA A 323 7.56 5.24 -11.11
N THR A 324 7.91 4.58 -9.99
CA THR A 324 7.74 5.15 -8.65
C THR A 324 8.63 6.39 -8.42
N GLY A 325 9.83 6.42 -9.00
CA GLY A 325 10.71 7.60 -8.94
C GLY A 325 10.21 8.78 -9.77
N ALA A 326 9.62 8.52 -10.93
CA ALA A 326 9.04 9.55 -11.80
C ALA A 326 7.80 10.19 -11.17
N ALA A 327 6.91 9.37 -10.58
CA ALA A 327 5.79 9.85 -9.79
C ALA A 327 6.25 10.71 -8.60
N ALA A 328 7.24 10.24 -7.83
CA ALA A 328 7.81 10.99 -6.72
C ALA A 328 8.40 12.35 -7.15
N CYS A 329 9.15 12.39 -8.26
CA CYS A 329 9.65 13.66 -8.82
C CYS A 329 8.51 14.60 -9.22
N THR A 330 7.42 14.05 -9.77
CA THR A 330 6.25 14.84 -10.17
C THR A 330 5.61 15.52 -8.98
N VAL A 331 5.31 14.76 -7.93
CA VAL A 331 4.60 15.28 -6.76
C VAL A 331 5.46 16.31 -6.02
N GLU A 332 6.75 16.05 -5.85
CA GLU A 332 7.67 17.04 -5.29
C GLU A 332 7.73 18.30 -6.16
N ARG A 333 7.80 18.15 -7.49
CA ARG A 333 7.81 19.30 -8.39
C ARG A 333 6.54 20.14 -8.26
N ILE A 334 5.39 19.50 -8.05
CA ILE A 334 4.12 20.20 -7.82
C ILE A 334 4.15 20.99 -6.51
N LEU A 335 4.77 20.47 -5.44
CA LEU A 335 5.00 21.22 -4.18
C LEU A 335 5.90 22.43 -4.40
N GLU A 336 7.01 22.25 -5.14
CA GLU A 336 7.97 23.34 -5.42
C GLU A 336 7.32 24.51 -6.17
N LEU A 337 6.29 24.27 -6.99
CA LEU A 337 5.56 25.32 -7.71
C LEU A 337 4.81 26.28 -6.78
N ASP A 338 4.46 25.84 -5.56
CA ASP A 338 3.88 26.68 -4.49
C ASP A 338 4.96 27.13 -3.46
N GLY A 339 6.24 26.81 -3.69
CA GLY A 339 7.33 27.13 -2.77
C GLY A 339 7.46 26.19 -1.56
N PHE A 340 6.79 25.04 -1.58
CA PHE A 340 6.94 23.98 -0.58
C PHE A 340 7.96 22.94 -1.04
N ASN A 341 8.47 22.14 -0.09
CA ASN A 341 9.33 20.99 -0.36
C ASN A 341 9.08 19.88 0.66
N ALA A 342 9.59 18.68 0.40
CA ALA A 342 9.40 17.55 1.31
C ALA A 342 9.82 17.81 2.77
N PRO A 343 11.00 18.38 3.09
CA PRO A 343 11.37 18.68 4.47
C PRO A 343 10.33 19.51 5.25
N MET A 344 9.74 20.54 4.62
CA MET A 344 8.70 21.36 5.25
C MET A 344 7.42 20.56 5.53
N VAL A 345 7.00 19.74 4.57
CA VAL A 345 5.76 18.96 4.69
C VAL A 345 5.92 17.81 5.69
N VAL A 346 7.07 17.12 5.67
CA VAL A 346 7.38 16.04 6.61
C VAL A 346 7.45 16.57 8.04
N ASP A 347 8.04 17.75 8.25
CA ASP A 347 8.05 18.42 9.56
C ASP A 347 6.62 18.72 10.04
N LEU A 348 5.80 19.29 9.16
CA LEU A 348 4.41 19.63 9.44
C LEU A 348 3.60 18.39 9.84
N LEU A 349 3.62 17.33 9.03
CA LEU A 349 2.83 16.12 9.27
C LEU A 349 3.33 15.35 10.51
N THR A 350 4.64 15.33 10.76
CA THR A 350 5.22 14.70 11.96
C THR A 350 4.82 15.47 13.23
N LYS A 351 4.91 16.80 13.24
CA LYS A 351 4.44 17.63 14.36
C LYS A 351 2.93 17.49 14.57
N ARG A 352 2.16 17.49 13.47
CA ARG A 352 0.71 17.27 13.51
C ARG A 352 0.38 15.91 14.13
N PHE A 353 1.11 14.85 13.79
CA PHE A 353 0.93 13.52 14.38
C PHE A 353 1.06 13.57 15.91
N HIS A 354 2.12 14.18 16.45
CA HIS A 354 2.31 14.26 17.90
C HIS A 354 1.21 15.07 18.61
N ASN A 355 0.67 16.10 17.97
CA ASN A 355 -0.50 16.81 18.48
C ASN A 355 -1.77 15.96 18.38
N PHE A 356 -1.93 15.19 17.30
CA PHE A 356 -3.10 14.34 17.08
C PHE A 356 -3.15 13.17 18.06
N VAL A 357 -2.00 12.61 18.45
CA VAL A 357 -1.89 11.62 19.55
C VAL A 357 -2.48 12.18 20.85
N GLN A 358 -2.18 13.44 21.18
CA GLN A 358 -2.67 14.09 22.40
C GLN A 358 -4.16 14.40 22.35
N LEU A 359 -4.69 14.76 21.17
CA LEU A 359 -6.11 15.05 20.99
C LEU A 359 -6.96 13.77 20.95
N TYR A 360 -6.43 12.70 20.36
CA TYR A 360 -7.14 11.45 20.08
C TYR A 360 -6.27 10.24 20.45
N PRO A 361 -6.15 9.91 21.74
CA PRO A 361 -5.37 8.76 22.20
C PRO A 361 -5.93 7.43 21.66
N THR A 362 -7.23 7.37 21.35
CA THR A 362 -7.94 6.21 20.76
C THR A 362 -8.00 6.20 19.22
N ARG A 363 -7.26 7.09 18.54
CA ARG A 363 -7.22 7.12 17.07
C ARG A 363 -6.92 5.73 16.49
N SER A 364 -7.53 5.41 15.35
CA SER A 364 -7.17 4.20 14.63
C SER A 364 -5.72 4.26 14.18
N ALA A 365 -5.04 3.12 14.21
CA ALA A 365 -3.69 3.02 13.66
C ALA A 365 -3.67 3.33 12.14
N ALA A 366 -4.79 3.11 11.45
CA ALA A 366 -4.95 3.41 10.02
C ALA A 366 -4.99 4.93 9.72
N ALA A 367 -5.28 5.78 10.71
CA ALA A 367 -5.41 7.22 10.51
C ALA A 367 -4.11 7.89 10.01
N GLU A 368 -2.97 7.23 10.15
CA GLU A 368 -1.65 7.77 9.80
C GLU A 368 -0.96 6.96 8.68
N LEU A 369 -1.64 5.91 8.18
CA LEU A 369 -1.13 4.97 7.18
C LEU A 369 -0.61 5.72 5.95
N HIS A 370 -1.52 6.36 5.24
CA HIS A 370 -1.24 7.00 3.96
C HIS A 370 -0.39 8.26 4.06
N ASN A 371 -0.43 8.97 5.20
CA ASN A 371 0.48 10.08 5.46
C ASN A 371 1.95 9.60 5.43
N CYS A 372 2.24 8.39 5.92
CA CYS A 372 3.58 7.82 5.85
C CYS A 372 4.03 7.56 4.41
N ASP A 373 3.17 6.96 3.58
CA ASP A 373 3.48 6.68 2.18
C ASP A 373 3.67 7.97 1.36
N PHE A 374 2.82 8.97 1.60
CA PHE A 374 2.94 10.28 0.97
C PHE A 374 4.26 10.97 1.34
N MET A 375 4.61 11.00 2.63
CA MET A 375 5.87 11.57 3.12
C MET A 375 7.08 10.87 2.49
N ASP A 376 7.08 9.55 2.43
CA ASP A 376 8.16 8.77 1.80
C ASP A 376 8.29 9.04 0.30
N MET A 377 7.15 9.19 -0.40
CA MET A 377 7.11 9.53 -1.82
C MET A 377 7.72 10.92 -2.08
N ILE A 378 7.26 11.96 -1.39
CA ILE A 378 7.78 13.33 -1.60
C ILE A 378 9.24 13.44 -1.17
N TYR A 379 9.66 12.75 -0.10
CA TYR A 379 11.06 12.72 0.32
C TYR A 379 11.98 12.07 -0.73
N ARG A 380 11.52 10.97 -1.35
CA ARG A 380 12.21 10.37 -2.49
C ARG A 380 12.33 11.36 -3.65
N GLY A 381 11.24 12.06 -3.98
CA GLY A 381 11.21 13.10 -5.01
C GLY A 381 12.19 14.22 -4.71
N TRP A 382 12.16 14.77 -3.50
CA TRP A 382 13.03 15.85 -3.04
C TRP A 382 14.51 15.52 -3.18
N LYS A 383 14.97 14.32 -2.78
CA LYS A 383 16.38 13.92 -2.95
C LYS A 383 16.83 13.95 -4.41
N ILE A 384 15.94 13.57 -5.33
CA ILE A 384 16.24 13.57 -6.77
C ILE A 384 16.21 15.00 -7.32
N MET A 385 15.19 15.77 -6.94
CA MET A 385 15.00 17.15 -7.37
C MET A 385 16.09 18.08 -6.86
N ASP A 386 16.44 18.02 -5.56
CA ASP A 386 17.51 18.81 -4.94
C ASP A 386 18.86 18.56 -5.63
N ARG A 387 19.22 17.29 -5.87
CA ARG A 387 20.44 16.95 -6.64
C ARG A 387 20.43 17.58 -8.03
N THR A 388 19.28 17.54 -8.70
CA THR A 388 19.10 18.08 -10.06
C THR A 388 19.20 19.61 -10.06
N MET A 389 18.60 20.27 -9.07
CA MET A 389 18.66 21.72 -8.88
C MET A 389 20.09 22.19 -8.61
N ARG A 390 20.82 21.50 -7.72
CA ARG A 390 22.24 21.79 -7.44
C ARG A 390 23.10 21.64 -8.70
N ALA A 391 22.88 20.58 -9.48
CA ALA A 391 23.59 20.36 -10.73
C ALA A 391 23.28 21.45 -11.77
N ARG A 392 22.04 21.94 -11.82
CA ARG A 392 21.64 23.06 -12.69
C ARG A 392 22.31 24.38 -12.29
N ASN A 393 22.61 24.58 -11.01
CA ASN A 393 23.37 25.72 -10.47
C ASN A 393 22.96 27.10 -11.05
N GLY A 394 21.67 27.43 -10.99
CA GLY A 394 21.12 28.70 -11.47
C GLY A 394 21.01 28.85 -12.99
N GLN A 395 21.42 27.87 -13.78
CA GLN A 395 21.21 27.88 -15.23
C GLN A 395 19.71 27.84 -15.55
N LYS A 396 19.30 28.58 -16.59
CA LYS A 396 17.90 28.62 -17.07
C LYS A 396 17.57 27.47 -18.02
N THR A 397 18.26 26.35 -17.87
CA THR A 397 18.01 25.12 -18.65
C THR A 397 16.85 24.33 -18.04
N LYS A 398 16.21 23.50 -18.89
CA LYS A 398 15.14 22.60 -18.45
C LYS A 398 15.65 21.71 -17.31
N LEU A 399 14.83 21.56 -16.28
CA LEU A 399 15.14 20.69 -15.16
C LEU A 399 14.87 19.23 -15.56
N VAL A 400 15.91 18.40 -15.58
CA VAL A 400 15.80 16.99 -16.01
C VAL A 400 16.30 16.07 -14.89
N PRO A 401 15.41 15.65 -13.98
CA PRO A 401 15.78 14.72 -12.92
C PRO A 401 16.15 13.35 -13.50
N ARG A 402 16.94 12.60 -12.74
CA ARG A 402 17.35 11.24 -13.13
C ARG A 402 17.05 10.22 -12.05
N VAL A 403 16.36 9.15 -12.43
CA VAL A 403 16.10 7.97 -11.60
C VAL A 403 16.86 6.80 -12.19
N SER A 404 17.78 6.22 -11.43
CA SER A 404 18.60 5.07 -11.88
C SER A 404 19.29 5.30 -13.24
N GLY A 405 19.67 6.55 -13.53
CA GLY A 405 20.30 6.95 -14.80
C GLY A 405 19.33 7.40 -15.90
N PHE A 406 18.04 7.05 -15.80
CA PHE A 406 17.02 7.44 -16.78
C PHE A 406 16.51 8.86 -16.52
N ALA A 407 16.34 9.65 -17.58
CA ALA A 407 15.78 10.99 -17.48
C ALA A 407 14.27 10.92 -17.24
N VAL A 408 13.78 11.67 -16.26
CA VAL A 408 12.35 11.83 -15.98
C VAL A 408 11.78 12.97 -16.83
N ASP A 409 10.64 12.72 -17.45
CA ASP A 409 9.95 13.69 -18.29
C ASP A 409 8.93 14.50 -17.48
N LEU A 410 9.31 15.70 -17.03
CA LEU A 410 8.43 16.59 -16.26
C LEU A 410 7.52 17.48 -17.14
N ASP A 411 7.59 17.39 -18.47
CA ASP A 411 6.79 18.24 -19.38
C ASP A 411 5.28 18.17 -19.14
N PRO A 412 4.68 17.01 -18.78
CA PRO A 412 3.25 16.94 -18.50
C PRO A 412 2.77 17.87 -17.38
N ILE A 413 3.63 18.27 -16.43
CA ILE A 413 3.28 19.25 -15.40
C ILE A 413 3.15 20.64 -16.03
N GLU A 414 4.13 21.06 -16.84
CA GLU A 414 4.15 22.38 -17.48
C GLU A 414 3.05 22.52 -18.56
N ALA A 415 2.69 21.41 -19.20
CA ALA A 415 1.58 21.38 -20.15
C ALA A 415 0.19 21.38 -19.49
N ASN A 416 0.10 21.02 -18.20
CA ASN A 416 -1.18 20.90 -17.50
C ASN A 416 -1.77 22.30 -17.16
N GLN A 417 -2.88 22.64 -17.82
CA GLN A 417 -3.52 23.95 -17.67
C GLN A 417 -4.05 24.22 -16.26
N VAL A 418 -4.49 23.20 -15.53
CA VAL A 418 -4.99 23.36 -14.17
C VAL A 418 -3.82 23.66 -13.23
N LEU A 419 -2.79 22.81 -13.27
CA LEU A 419 -1.62 22.96 -12.42
C LEU A 419 -0.88 24.25 -12.72
N MET A 420 -0.78 24.71 -13.96
CA MET A 420 -0.07 25.94 -14.28
C MET A 420 -0.90 27.22 -14.11
N ASN A 421 -2.18 27.11 -13.73
CA ASN A 421 -3.06 28.26 -13.51
C ASN A 421 -3.83 28.18 -12.17
N PRO A 422 -3.15 28.10 -11.01
CA PRO A 422 -3.79 27.96 -9.70
C PRO A 422 -4.71 29.13 -9.36
N GLN A 423 -4.46 30.32 -9.92
CA GLN A 423 -5.28 31.52 -9.76
C GLN A 423 -6.72 31.37 -10.25
N ARG A 424 -7.03 30.33 -11.03
CA ARG A 424 -8.40 30.03 -11.49
C ARG A 424 -9.21 29.23 -10.45
N TYR A 425 -8.54 28.69 -9.43
CA TYR A 425 -9.11 27.75 -8.46
C TYR A 425 -9.08 28.29 -7.02
N ALA A 426 -8.70 29.56 -6.84
CA ALA A 426 -8.70 30.27 -5.57
C ALA A 426 -8.85 31.78 -5.82
N TYR A 427 -8.73 32.59 -4.76
CA TYR A 427 -8.67 34.04 -4.92
C TYR A 427 -7.43 34.42 -5.75
N PRO A 428 -7.56 35.01 -6.97
CA PRO A 428 -6.49 34.99 -7.97
C PRO A 428 -5.14 35.57 -7.53
N GLY A 429 -5.14 36.62 -6.70
CA GLY A 429 -3.91 37.25 -6.19
C GLY A 429 -3.22 36.50 -5.04
N CYS A 430 -3.88 35.48 -4.48
CA CYS A 430 -3.44 34.77 -3.27
C CYS A 430 -3.33 33.26 -3.48
N ALA A 431 -3.31 32.79 -4.72
CA ALA A 431 -3.34 31.36 -5.08
C ALA A 431 -1.98 30.65 -4.89
N ILE A 432 -1.33 30.88 -3.73
CA ILE A 432 0.04 30.44 -3.42
C ILE A 432 0.10 29.09 -2.70
N THR A 433 -1.04 28.52 -2.29
CA THR A 433 -1.12 27.24 -1.56
C THR A 433 -2.10 26.26 -2.21
N VAL A 434 -2.55 26.54 -3.44
CA VAL A 434 -3.61 25.78 -4.10
C VAL A 434 -3.17 24.34 -4.40
N ARG A 435 -1.99 24.16 -4.99
CA ARG A 435 -1.45 22.83 -5.30
C ARG A 435 -1.08 22.10 -4.02
N PHE A 436 -0.48 22.81 -3.06
CA PHE A 436 -0.19 22.28 -1.73
C PHE A 436 -1.47 21.73 -1.06
N SER A 437 -2.56 22.50 -1.03
CA SER A 437 -3.83 22.06 -0.42
C SER A 437 -4.48 20.87 -1.12
N ALA A 438 -4.32 20.74 -2.45
CA ALA A 438 -4.73 19.55 -3.17
C ALA A 438 -3.88 18.34 -2.75
N LEU A 439 -2.56 18.52 -2.66
CA LEU A 439 -1.65 17.48 -2.22
C LEU A 439 -1.84 17.08 -0.75
N MET A 440 -2.26 17.98 0.14
CA MET A 440 -2.57 17.61 1.54
C MET A 440 -3.80 16.71 1.65
N ARG A 441 -4.80 16.87 0.78
CA ARG A 441 -5.91 15.90 0.71
C ARG A 441 -5.45 14.56 0.14
N LEU A 442 -4.56 14.59 -0.85
CA LEU A 442 -3.94 13.38 -1.41
C LEU A 442 -2.92 12.74 -0.44
N ALA A 443 -2.48 13.43 0.62
CA ALA A 443 -1.63 12.83 1.64
C ALA A 443 -2.40 11.82 2.50
N ASP A 444 -3.71 11.98 2.63
CA ASP A 444 -4.59 11.03 3.30
C ASP A 444 -4.96 9.85 2.38
N TYR A 445 -4.72 9.99 1.07
CA TYR A 445 -5.01 8.98 0.06
C TYR A 445 -4.11 9.11 -1.19
N PRO A 446 -2.84 8.67 -1.12
CA PRO A 446 -1.86 8.87 -2.18
C PRO A 446 -1.87 7.73 -3.20
N CYS A 447 -2.76 6.74 -3.10
CA CYS A 447 -2.66 5.46 -3.83
C CYS A 447 -2.60 5.62 -5.36
N LEU A 448 -3.23 6.64 -5.93
CA LEU A 448 -3.13 6.96 -7.37
C LEU A 448 -1.91 7.83 -7.75
N LEU A 449 -1.19 8.40 -6.77
CA LEU A 449 0.09 9.10 -6.94
C LEU A 449 1.29 8.16 -6.74
N THR A 450 1.33 7.41 -5.63
CA THR A 450 2.27 6.30 -5.44
C THR A 450 2.04 5.22 -6.49
N SER A 451 0.80 5.15 -6.98
CA SER A 451 0.29 4.32 -8.07
C SER A 451 0.35 2.84 -7.73
N GLU A 452 -0.48 2.45 -6.77
CA GLU A 452 -0.72 1.05 -6.44
C GLU A 452 -1.13 0.17 -7.63
N PRO A 453 -1.99 0.62 -8.58
CA PRO A 453 -2.25 -0.16 -9.79
C PRO A 453 -0.97 -0.49 -10.56
N VAL A 454 -0.01 0.44 -10.63
CA VAL A 454 1.28 0.22 -11.30
C VAL A 454 2.17 -0.71 -10.49
N THR A 455 2.33 -0.46 -9.19
CA THR A 455 3.25 -1.24 -8.35
C THR A 455 2.77 -2.67 -8.17
N ALA A 456 1.47 -2.91 -7.95
CA ALA A 456 0.89 -4.25 -7.84
C ALA A 456 1.07 -5.04 -9.15
N THR A 457 0.79 -4.41 -10.30
CA THR A 457 0.92 -5.05 -11.62
C THR A 457 2.38 -5.36 -11.97
N MET A 458 3.31 -4.41 -11.72
CA MET A 458 4.74 -4.63 -11.96
C MET A 458 5.32 -5.67 -11.02
N MET A 459 4.97 -5.64 -9.72
CA MET A 459 5.43 -6.62 -8.76
C MET A 459 4.89 -8.02 -9.05
N THR A 460 3.65 -8.14 -9.53
CA THR A 460 3.12 -9.43 -10.01
C THR A 460 3.99 -9.99 -11.14
N ASN A 461 4.34 -9.15 -12.11
CA ASN A 461 5.22 -9.57 -13.22
C ASN A 461 6.63 -9.95 -12.74
N ILE A 462 7.19 -9.24 -11.76
CA ILE A 462 8.49 -9.54 -11.15
C ILE A 462 8.43 -10.86 -10.36
N ILE A 463 7.41 -11.05 -9.54
CA ILE A 463 7.18 -12.28 -8.77
C ILE A 463 7.00 -13.46 -9.72
N ALA A 464 6.34 -13.29 -10.86
CA ALA A 464 6.19 -14.35 -11.84
C ALA A 464 7.54 -14.82 -12.42
N LEU A 465 8.56 -13.94 -12.48
CA LEU A 465 9.92 -14.31 -12.89
C LEU A 465 10.72 -14.99 -11.76
N HIS A 466 10.35 -14.72 -10.50
CA HIS A 466 11.08 -15.12 -9.30
C HIS A 466 10.16 -15.78 -8.27
N LYS A 467 9.28 -16.68 -8.72
CA LYS A 467 8.17 -17.22 -7.90
C LYS A 467 8.60 -17.87 -6.59
N GLU A 468 9.85 -18.33 -6.51
CA GLU A 468 10.37 -19.09 -5.37
C GLU A 468 10.93 -18.20 -4.26
N VAL A 469 11.06 -16.90 -4.53
CA VAL A 469 11.60 -15.91 -3.60
C VAL A 469 10.45 -15.03 -3.11
N PRO A 470 10.20 -14.93 -1.78
CA PRO A 470 9.17 -14.05 -1.26
C PRO A 470 9.53 -12.59 -1.52
N ALA A 471 8.66 -11.87 -2.22
CA ALA A 471 8.83 -10.44 -2.48
C ALA A 471 8.56 -9.55 -1.26
N ALA A 472 7.76 -10.04 -0.30
CA ALA A 472 7.28 -9.28 0.85
C ALA A 472 7.76 -9.86 2.20
N PRO A 473 7.97 -9.01 3.23
CA PRO A 473 8.24 -7.57 3.11
C PRO A 473 9.52 -7.32 2.31
N ALA A 474 9.68 -6.11 1.78
CA ALA A 474 10.93 -5.71 1.16
C ALA A 474 12.08 -5.76 2.19
N ARG A 475 13.08 -6.60 1.94
CA ARG A 475 14.28 -6.78 2.80
C ARG A 475 15.34 -5.71 2.54
N THR A 476 14.91 -4.45 2.54
CA THR A 476 15.77 -3.30 2.30
C THR A 476 15.32 -2.11 3.15
N CYS A 477 16.26 -1.20 3.42
CA CYS A 477 15.91 0.10 3.94
C CYS A 477 15.17 0.89 2.85
N LYS A 478 13.93 1.32 3.13
CA LYS A 478 13.17 2.20 2.24
C LYS A 478 13.53 3.69 2.39
N ASP A 479 14.40 4.02 3.34
CA ASP A 479 14.82 5.39 3.67
C ASP A 479 13.63 6.30 4.02
N CYS A 480 12.85 5.87 5.02
CA CYS A 480 11.58 6.50 5.41
C CYS A 480 11.78 7.97 5.81
N ALA A 481 10.94 8.86 5.29
CA ALA A 481 11.06 10.31 5.44
C ALA A 481 11.12 10.76 6.90
N ALA A 482 10.15 10.36 7.73
CA ALA A 482 10.13 10.76 9.14
C ALA A 482 11.35 10.23 9.92
N ALA A 483 11.87 9.05 9.57
CA ALA A 483 13.08 8.51 10.21
C ALA A 483 14.39 9.18 9.73
N SER A 484 14.38 9.77 8.54
CA SER A 484 15.56 10.39 7.93
C SER A 484 15.62 11.90 8.17
N LEU A 485 14.49 12.55 8.46
CA LEU A 485 14.39 14.00 8.61
C LEU A 485 14.05 14.48 10.03
N MET A 486 13.30 13.69 10.82
CA MET A 486 12.72 14.15 12.09
C MET A 486 13.15 13.29 13.28
N ASP A 487 12.97 11.97 13.20
CA ASP A 487 13.10 11.06 14.34
C ASP A 487 14.31 10.13 14.22
N PHE A 488 15.00 9.87 15.33
CA PHE A 488 16.11 8.89 15.41
C PHE A 488 15.63 7.44 15.50
N ARG A 489 14.49 7.10 14.86
CA ARG A 489 13.87 5.78 14.96
C ARG A 489 14.53 4.71 14.11
N HIS A 490 15.51 5.06 13.28
CA HIS A 490 16.21 4.12 12.41
C HIS A 490 16.88 2.95 13.17
N ALA A 491 17.27 3.17 14.43
CA ALA A 491 17.84 2.14 15.30
C ALA A 491 16.87 0.98 15.65
N TYR A 492 15.58 1.16 15.40
CA TYR A 492 14.53 0.15 15.63
C TYR A 492 14.07 -0.54 14.34
N CYS A 493 14.71 -0.22 13.20
CA CYS A 493 14.43 -0.84 11.92
C CYS A 493 15.00 -2.27 11.89
N GLN A 494 14.30 -3.18 11.21
CA GLN A 494 14.63 -4.61 11.23
C GLN A 494 14.86 -5.24 9.87
N TYR A 495 15.07 -4.43 8.83
CA TYR A 495 15.20 -4.95 7.47
C TYR A 495 16.38 -5.91 7.30
N LYS A 496 17.44 -5.79 8.13
CA LYS A 496 18.61 -6.69 8.10
C LYS A 496 18.36 -8.01 8.83
N GLU A 497 17.49 -7.98 9.83
CA GLU A 497 17.15 -9.10 10.70
C GLU A 497 15.84 -9.79 10.25
N ALA A 498 15.33 -9.47 9.06
CA ALA A 498 14.15 -10.10 8.50
C ALA A 498 14.33 -11.62 8.38
N VAL A 499 13.34 -12.39 8.83
CA VAL A 499 13.30 -13.86 8.68
C VAL A 499 13.18 -14.34 7.23
#